data_AF-A0A3C0VM78-F1
#
_entry.id   AF-A0A3C0VM78-F1
#
_cell.length_a   1.000
_cell.length_b   1.000
_cell.length_c   1.000
_cell.angle_alpha   90.00
_cell.angle_beta   90.00
_cell.angle_gamma   90.00
#
_symmetry.space_group_name_H-M   'P 1'
#
loop_
_entity.id
_entity.type
_entity.pdbx_description
1 polymer ?
#
loop_
_entity_poly.entity_id
_entity_poly.type
_entity_poly.pdbx_seq_one_letter_code
_entity_poly.pdbx_strand_id
1 'polypeptide(L)'
;MLEGVRGAHGVFLLPPPPQEIWIGDIISSVEEVVDITRCQTSDGCLKGHARCLTHDLWADLTSQIDGFLNSVSLNDVISGNTGKPSNGSSQVSAHLS
;
A
#
# COMPACT_ATOMS: atom_id res chain seq x y z
N MET A 1 7.47 6.92 -9.30
CA MET A 1 8.41 7.88 -9.93
C MET A 1 7.61 8.66 -10.96
N LEU A 2 7.45 9.97 -10.79
CA LEU A 2 6.68 10.81 -11.73
C LEU A 2 7.57 11.23 -12.90
N GLU A 3 7.08 11.12 -14.13
CA GLU A 3 7.78 11.66 -15.30
C GLU A 3 7.45 13.15 -15.45
N GLY A 4 8.49 13.99 -15.40
CA GLY A 4 8.37 15.44 -15.55
C GLY A 4 8.56 15.87 -17.00
N VAL A 5 7.54 16.52 -17.57
CA VAL A 5 7.61 17.11 -18.91
C VAL A 5 7.89 18.61 -18.76
N ARG A 6 8.95 19.12 -19.41
CA ARG A 6 9.25 20.57 -19.45
C ARG A 6 8.40 21.24 -20.54
N GLY A 7 7.43 22.05 -20.13
CA GLY A 7 6.71 22.96 -21.02
C GLY A 7 7.21 24.40 -20.88
N ALA A 8 6.94 25.26 -21.86
CA ALA A 8 7.38 26.66 -21.90
C ALA A 8 6.91 27.55 -20.72
N HIS A 9 6.08 27.01 -19.80
CA HIS A 9 5.53 27.71 -18.64
C HIS A 9 5.64 26.93 -17.31
N GLY A 10 6.40 25.82 -17.24
CA GLY A 10 6.58 25.06 -15.98
C GLY A 10 6.85 23.56 -16.18
N VAL A 11 6.97 22.83 -15.07
CA VAL A 11 7.09 21.36 -15.07
C VAL A 11 5.70 20.79 -14.80
N PHE A 12 5.15 20.02 -15.74
CA PHE A 12 3.98 19.19 -15.49
C PHE A 12 4.46 17.79 -15.10
N LEU A 13 3.95 17.29 -13.98
CA LEU A 13 4.14 15.90 -13.58
C LEU A 13 2.95 15.13 -14.12
N LEU A 14 3.22 14.13 -14.97
CA LEU A 14 2.18 13.20 -15.40
C LEU A 14 1.98 12.19 -14.27
N PRO A 15 0.77 12.08 -13.69
CA PRO A 15 0.50 11.01 -12.75
C PRO A 15 0.60 9.67 -13.48
N PRO A 16 1.11 8.61 -12.82
CA PRO A 16 1.09 7.26 -13.35
C PRO A 16 -0.35 6.81 -13.61
N PRO A 17 -0.54 5.78 -14.46
CA PRO A 17 -1.88 5.26 -14.74
C PRO A 17 -2.56 4.76 -13.44
N PRO A 18 -3.90 4.84 -13.30
CA PRO A 18 -4.60 4.45 -12.08
C PRO A 18 -4.39 3.00 -11.64
N GLN A 19 -3.96 2.13 -12.55
CA GLN A 19 -3.62 0.73 -12.29
C GLN A 19 -2.27 0.56 -11.57
N GLU A 20 -1.41 1.58 -11.62
CA GLU A 20 -0.09 1.61 -10.99
C GLU A 20 -0.04 2.44 -9.70
N ILE A 21 -1.18 3.01 -9.29
CA ILE A 21 -1.30 3.76 -8.03
C ILE A 21 -1.95 2.84 -7.00
N TRP A 22 -1.22 2.45 -5.96
CA TRP A 22 -1.74 1.60 -4.89
C TRP A 22 -2.40 2.43 -3.78
N ILE A 23 -3.47 1.92 -3.20
CA ILE A 23 -4.15 2.60 -2.09
C ILE A 23 -3.25 2.70 -0.86
N GLY A 24 -2.40 1.70 -0.62
CA GLY A 24 -1.38 1.76 0.43
C GLY A 24 -0.42 2.94 0.29
N ASP A 25 0.00 3.28 -0.94
CA ASP A 25 0.86 4.43 -1.21
C ASP A 25 0.13 5.76 -0.94
N ILE A 26 -1.17 5.84 -1.28
CA ILE A 26 -1.98 7.04 -1.02
C ILE A 26 -2.14 7.26 0.49
N ILE A 27 -2.51 6.21 1.23
CA ILE A 27 -2.74 6.30 2.68
C ILE A 27 -1.44 6.64 3.41
N SER A 28 -0.34 5.95 3.11
CA SER A 28 0.97 6.23 3.72
C SER A 28 1.54 7.61 3.38
N SER A 29 1.09 8.24 2.28
CA SER A 29 1.48 9.61 1.93
C SER A 29 0.75 10.68 2.74
N VAL A 30 -0.40 10.35 3.33
CA VAL A 30 -1.27 11.28 4.09
C VAL A 30 -1.16 11.05 5.59
N GLU A 31 -0.98 9.81 6.02
CA GLU A 31 -0.87 9.46 7.43
C GLU A 31 0.58 9.58 7.92
N GLU A 32 0.80 10.50 8.87
CA GLU A 32 1.93 10.39 9.79
C GLU A 32 1.72 9.08 10.57
N VAL A 33 2.68 8.15 10.51
CA VAL A 33 2.62 6.76 11.00
C VAL A 33 1.51 6.53 12.05
N VAL A 34 0.39 5.92 11.63
CA VAL A 34 -0.68 5.50 12.54
C VAL A 34 -0.20 4.27 13.31
N ASP A 35 0.60 4.52 14.34
CA ASP A 35 1.00 3.48 15.27
C ASP A 35 -0.09 3.30 16.32
N ILE A 36 -0.93 2.30 16.10
CA ILE A 36 -2.02 1.91 17.02
C ILE A 36 -1.44 1.21 18.27
N THR A 37 -0.14 0.92 18.28
CA THR A 37 0.53 0.24 19.38
C THR A 37 1.22 1.24 20.31
N ARG A 38 1.29 0.93 21.62
CA ARG A 38 2.21 1.65 22.53
C ARG A 38 3.68 1.26 22.29
N CYS A 39 3.95 0.44 21.28
CA CYS A 39 5.23 -0.16 20.97
C CYS A 39 5.84 0.55 19.76
N GLN A 40 6.14 1.84 19.91
CA GLN A 40 6.89 2.60 18.91
C GLN A 40 8.20 1.85 18.61
N THR A 41 8.30 1.24 17.42
CA THR A 41 9.49 0.71 16.68
C THR A 41 10.66 0.11 17.46
N SER A 42 10.51 -0.14 18.75
CA SER A 42 11.56 -0.47 19.71
C SER A 42 11.43 -1.92 20.12
N ASP A 43 12.57 -2.49 20.50
CA ASP A 43 12.70 -3.91 20.88
C ASP A 43 11.77 -4.35 22.03
N GLY A 44 11.07 -3.41 22.68
CA GLY A 44 9.86 -3.70 23.45
C GLY A 44 9.21 -2.48 24.11
N CYS A 45 7.87 -2.51 24.22
CA CYS A 45 7.01 -1.48 24.83
C CYS A 45 6.88 -1.56 26.36
N LEU A 46 7.48 -2.56 26.98
CA LEU A 46 7.54 -2.71 28.44
C LEU A 46 8.96 -2.38 28.95
N LYS A 47 9.07 -2.15 30.26
CA LYS A 47 10.36 -1.94 30.92
C LYS A 47 11.35 -3.05 30.53
N GLY A 48 12.57 -2.65 30.16
CA GLY A 48 13.62 -3.59 29.78
C GLY A 48 13.56 -4.10 28.34
N HIS A 49 12.89 -3.37 27.44
CA HIS A 49 12.75 -3.77 26.02
C HIS A 49 12.02 -5.11 25.86
N ALA A 50 11.01 -5.37 26.71
CA ALA A 50 10.14 -6.54 26.57
C ALA A 50 8.89 -6.19 25.77
N ARG A 51 8.46 -7.09 24.88
CA ARG A 51 7.21 -6.93 24.11
C ARG A 51 5.98 -7.15 25.01
N CYS A 52 4.89 -6.43 24.75
CA CYS A 52 3.63 -6.64 25.47
C CYS A 52 2.91 -7.92 24.97
N LEU A 53 1.99 -8.47 25.78
CA LEU A 53 1.25 -9.70 25.46
C LEU A 53 0.56 -9.65 24.09
N THR A 54 0.07 -8.48 23.70
CA THR A 54 -0.67 -8.28 22.45
C THR A 54 0.22 -7.79 21.30
N HIS A 55 1.54 -7.68 21.49
CA HIS A 55 2.44 -7.10 20.49
C HIS A 55 2.36 -7.84 19.15
N ASP A 56 2.57 -9.16 19.18
CA ASP A 56 2.60 -9.96 17.95
C ASP A 56 1.21 -9.95 17.26
N LEU A 57 0.12 -9.95 18.05
CA LEU A 57 -1.24 -9.82 17.50
C LEU A 57 -1.45 -8.51 16.73
N TRP A 58 -1.00 -7.39 17.29
CA TRP A 58 -1.12 -6.09 16.61
C TRP A 58 -0.21 -5.99 15.40
N ALA A 59 1.02 -6.51 15.49
CA ALA A 59 1.95 -6.54 14.36
C ALA A 59 1.38 -7.36 13.19
N ASP A 60 0.82 -8.54 13.47
CA ASP A 60 0.21 -9.41 12.46
C ASP A 60 -1.04 -8.77 11.83
N LEU A 61 -1.84 -8.04 12.61
CA LEU A 61 -3.00 -7.33 12.10
C LEU A 61 -2.58 -6.17 11.18
N THR A 62 -1.60 -5.36 11.61
CA THR A 62 -1.06 -4.27 10.79
C THR A 62 -0.51 -4.80 9.49
N SER A 63 0.27 -5.89 9.52
CA SER A 63 0.81 -6.50 8.30
C SER A 63 -0.28 -6.98 7.33
N GLN A 64 -1.40 -7.50 7.84
CA GLN A 64 -2.55 -7.90 7.00
C GLN A 64 -3.26 -6.70 6.38
N ILE A 65 -3.46 -5.62 7.14
CA ILE A 65 -4.06 -4.38 6.63
C ILE A 65 -3.17 -3.78 5.54
N ASP A 66 -1.87 -3.66 5.81
CA ASP A 66 -0.90 -3.12 4.84
C ASP A 66 -0.86 -3.98 3.58
N GLY A 67 -0.85 -5.31 3.72
CA GLY A 67 -0.89 -6.23 2.59
C GLY A 67 -2.15 -6.04 1.74
N PHE A 68 -3.32 -5.86 2.38
CA PHE A 68 -4.57 -5.60 1.67
C PHE A 68 -4.52 -4.25 0.94
N LEU A 69 -4.13 -3.16 1.61
CA LEU A 69 -4.10 -1.82 1.02
C LEU A 69 -3.11 -1.72 -0.15
N ASN A 70 -1.98 -2.45 -0.07
CA ASN A 70 -1.00 -2.55 -1.16
C ASN A 70 -1.43 -3.50 -2.29
N SER A 71 -2.55 -4.21 -2.17
CA SER A 71 -3.09 -5.10 -3.20
C SER A 71 -4.25 -4.47 -4.01
N VAL A 72 -4.72 -3.30 -3.60
CA VAL A 72 -5.83 -2.58 -4.23
C VAL A 72 -5.27 -1.36 -4.96
N SER A 73 -5.53 -1.27 -6.27
CA SER A 73 -5.16 -0.10 -7.07
C SER A 73 -6.24 0.99 -7.01
N LEU A 74 -5.88 2.23 -7.37
CA LEU A 74 -6.83 3.32 -7.54
C LEU A 74 -7.89 2.98 -8.60
N ASN A 75 -7.50 2.26 -9.65
CA ASN A 75 -8.42 1.74 -10.66
C ASN A 75 -9.49 0.81 -10.06
N ASP A 76 -9.13 -0.06 -9.12
CA ASP A 76 -10.06 -0.98 -8.46
C ASP A 76 -11.09 -0.23 -7.62
N VAL A 77 -10.67 0.85 -6.94
CA VAL A 77 -11.57 1.73 -6.19
C VAL A 77 -12.56 2.42 -7.12
N ILE A 78 -12.07 3.05 -8.21
CA ILE A 78 -12.91 3.74 -9.19
C ILE A 78 -13.90 2.76 -9.86
N SER A 79 -13.47 1.52 -10.08
CA SER A 79 -14.28 0.47 -10.71
C SER A 79 -15.20 -0.27 -9.75
N GLY A 80 -15.14 -0.02 -8.44
CA GLY A 80 -15.93 -0.72 -7.42
C GLY A 80 -15.52 -2.18 -7.17
N ASN A 81 -14.28 -2.56 -7.52
CA ASN A 81 -13.75 -3.93 -7.46
C ASN A 81 -12.86 -4.20 -6.23
N THR A 82 -13.03 -3.45 -5.13
CA THR A 82 -12.16 -3.47 -3.93
C THR A 82 -12.15 -4.77 -3.11
N GLY A 83 -12.87 -5.80 -3.56
CA GLY A 83 -12.88 -7.15 -2.97
C GLY A 83 -12.16 -8.22 -3.76
N LYS A 84 -11.58 -7.89 -4.93
CA LYS A 84 -10.78 -8.84 -5.72
C LYS A 84 -9.30 -8.46 -5.62
N PRO A 85 -8.42 -9.32 -5.10
CA PRO A 85 -6.99 -9.07 -5.17
C PRO A 85 -6.61 -8.95 -6.65
N SER A 86 -6.00 -7.81 -7.01
CA SER A 86 -5.59 -7.52 -8.37
C SER A 86 -4.36 -8.39 -8.71
N ASN A 87 -4.61 -9.59 -9.24
CA ASN A 87 -3.54 -10.45 -9.74
C ASN A 87 -2.93 -9.81 -11.01
N GLY A 88 -1.87 -9.03 -10.81
CA GLY A 88 -0.95 -8.66 -11.88
C GLY A 88 -0.20 -9.89 -12.39
N SER A 89 -0.41 -10.20 -13.67
CA SER A 89 0.37 -11.09 -14.56
C SER A 89 -0.25 -12.45 -14.97
N SER A 90 -0.45 -12.53 -16.29
CA SER A 90 -0.56 -13.70 -17.18
C SER A 90 -1.93 -14.33 -17.43
N GLN A 91 -2.70 -13.65 -18.28
CA GLN A 91 -3.20 -14.34 -19.47
C GLN A 91 -2.00 -14.67 -20.38
N VAL A 92 -1.65 -15.95 -20.52
CA VAL A 92 -0.93 -16.43 -21.70
C VAL A 92 -1.95 -17.14 -22.58
N SER A 93 -2.09 -16.56 -23.77
CA SER A 93 -2.74 -16.98 -24.99
C SER A 93 -3.29 -18.40 -25.09
N ALA A 94 -4.49 -18.45 -25.65
CA ALA A 94 -5.04 -19.60 -26.35
C ALA A 94 -4.02 -20.25 -27.30
N HIS A 95 -3.99 -21.58 -27.33
CA HIS A 95 -3.78 -22.30 -28.57
C HIS A 95 -4.68 -23.54 -28.60
N LEU A 96 -5.52 -23.57 -29.63
CA LEU A 96 -6.43 -24.62 -30.03
C LEU A 96 -5.65 -25.59 -30.92
N SER A 97 -5.62 -26.90 -30.58
CA SER A 97 -5.63 -28.08 -31.48
C SER A 97 -5.43 -29.34 -30.65
#